data_AF-A0AAE4AA93-F1
#
_entry.id   AF-A0AAE4AA93-F1
#
_cell.length_a   1.000
_cell.length_b   1.000
_cell.length_c   1.000
_cell.angle_alpha   90.00
_cell.angle_beta   90.00
_cell.angle_gamma   90.00
#
_symmetry.space_group_name_H-M   'P 1'
#
loop_
_entity.id
_entity.type
_entity.pdbx_description
1 polymer ?
#
loop_
_entity_poly.entity_id
_entity_poly.type
_entity_poly.pdbx_seq_one_letter_code
_entity_poly.pdbx_strand_id
1 'polypeptide(L)' 'MLNFDEDRFRSIQGGVVALAAPLRETVAGLLDDGAQNLFFLGAGGAGVLMLPAAQLLGRRSSFPVKLVHAA' A
#
# COMPACT_ATOMS: atom_id res chain seq x y z
N MET A 1 -19.09 -10.05 18.18
CA MET A 1 -18.80 -11.05 17.13
C MET A 1 -17.76 -12.02 17.67
N LEU A 2 -17.86 -13.32 17.36
CA LEU A 2 -16.85 -14.30 17.81
C LEU A 2 -15.46 -13.90 17.28
N ASN A 3 -14.45 -13.86 18.16
CA ASN A 3 -13.05 -13.49 17.85
C ASN A 3 -12.81 -12.07 17.28
N PHE A 4 -13.74 -11.14 17.49
CA PHE A 4 -13.53 -9.74 17.12
C PHE A 4 -13.11 -8.92 18.33
N ASP A 5 -11.98 -8.21 18.18
CA ASP A 5 -11.46 -7.24 19.14
C ASP A 5 -11.61 -5.84 18.54
N GLU A 6 -12.56 -5.07 19.05
CA GLU A 6 -12.92 -3.75 18.52
C GLU A 6 -11.81 -2.72 18.74
N ASP A 7 -11.11 -2.80 19.86
CA ASP A 7 -10.07 -1.83 20.20
C ASP A 7 -8.81 -2.07 19.37
N ARG A 8 -8.43 -3.34 19.19
CA ARG A 8 -7.39 -3.71 18.25
C ARG A 8 -7.75 -3.31 16.82
N PHE A 9 -8.99 -3.54 16.41
CA PHE A 9 -9.46 -3.15 15.07
C PHE A 9 -9.33 -1.63 14.87
N ARG A 10 -9.84 -0.82 15.81
CA ARG A 10 -9.75 0.64 15.76
C ARG A 10 -8.30 1.14 15.80
N SER A 11 -7.44 0.52 16.61
CA SER A 11 -6.03 0.86 16.68
C SER A 11 -5.31 0.64 15.35
N ILE A 12 -5.60 -0.46 14.65
CA ILE A 12 -5.01 -0.73 13.32
C ILE A 12 -5.46 0.32 12.31
N GLN A 13 -6.76 0.63 12.26
CA GLN A 13 -7.29 1.65 11.36
C GLN A 13 -6.70 3.04 11.67
N GLY A 14 -6.59 3.39 12.95
CA GLY A 14 -5.98 4.64 13.40
C GLY A 14 -4.50 4.76 12.99
N GLY A 15 -3.74 3.67 13.09
CA GLY A 15 -2.35 3.62 12.64
C GLY A 15 -2.19 3.89 11.14
N VAL A 16 -3.12 3.38 10.31
CA VAL A 16 -3.11 3.66 8.86
C VAL A 16 -3.34 5.15 8.58
N VAL A 17 -4.29 5.78 9.27
CA VAL A 17 -4.56 7.22 9.12
C VAL A 17 -3.36 8.05 9.57
N ALA A 18 -2.73 7.68 10.69
CA ALA A 18 -1.56 8.38 11.21
C ALA A 18 -0.36 8.33 10.24
N LEU A 19 -0.22 7.25 9.46
CA LEU A 19 0.83 7.11 8.46
C LEU A 19 0.57 7.86 7.15
N ALA A 20 -0.62 8.44 6.95
CA ALA A 20 -0.98 9.05 5.66
C ALA A 20 -0.09 10.25 5.28
N ALA A 21 0.25 11.12 6.24
CA ALA A 21 1.14 12.25 6.01
C ALA A 21 2.58 11.82 5.68
N PRO A 22 3.28 11.03 6.53
CA PRO A 22 4.66 10.64 6.24
C PRO A 22 4.77 9.76 4.99
N LEU A 23 3.77 8.93 4.67
CA LEU A 23 3.75 8.19 3.41
C LEU A 23 3.68 9.12 2.19
N ARG A 24 2.89 10.19 2.26
CA ARG A 24 2.79 11.16 1.16
C ARG A 24 4.10 11.90 0.96
N GLU A 25 4.75 12.32 2.05
CA GLU A 25 6.07 12.96 2.00
C GLU A 25 7.13 12.03 1.40
N THR A 26 7.15 10.77 1.83
CA THR A 26 8.07 9.76 1.28
C THR A 26 7.87 9.55 -0.21
N VAL A 27 6.62 9.43 -0.66
CA VAL A 27 6.29 9.26 -2.09
C VAL A 27 6.68 10.50 -2.88
N ALA A 28 6.42 11.71 -2.36
CA ALA A 28 6.83 12.95 -3.02
C ALA A 28 8.35 13.02 -3.20
N GLY A 29 9.13 12.74 -2.15
CA GLY A 29 10.58 12.71 -2.23
C GLY A 29 11.10 11.70 -3.27
N LEU A 30 10.53 10.50 -3.31
CA LEU A 30 10.92 9.48 -4.31
C LEU A 30 10.63 9.94 -5.76
N LEU A 31 9.53 10.67 -5.97
CA LEU A 31 9.19 11.21 -7.28
C LEU A 31 10.13 12.37 -7.67
N ASP A 32 10.45 13.25 -6.73
CA ASP A 32 11.40 14.35 -6.93
C ASP A 32 12.81 13.81 -7.24
N ASP A 33 13.20 12.70 -6.62
CA ASP A 33 14.45 11.97 -6.88
C ASP A 33 14.43 11.18 -8.22
N GLY A 34 13.32 11.22 -8.95
CA GLY A 34 13.21 10.67 -10.30
C GLY A 34 12.75 9.21 -10.39
N ALA A 35 12.03 8.69 -9.38
CA ALA A 35 11.43 7.37 -9.47
C ALA A 35 10.50 7.26 -10.70
N GLN A 36 10.70 6.21 -11.50
CA GLN A 36 10.01 6.05 -12.79
C GLN A 36 8.89 5.00 -12.76
N ASN A 37 8.85 4.17 -11.72
CA ASN A 37 7.89 3.08 -11.59
C ASN A 37 7.80 2.62 -10.14
N LEU A 38 6.77 1.80 -9.86
CA LEU A 38 6.55 1.14 -8.58
C LEU A 38 6.36 -0.37 -8.78
N PHE A 39 7.11 -1.16 -8.02
CA PHE A 39 6.95 -2.61 -7.96
C PHE A 39 6.36 -3.02 -6.62
N PHE A 40 5.18 -3.67 -6.65
CA PHE A 40 4.64 -4.37 -5.50
C PHE A 40 5.23 -5.78 -5.45
N LEU A 41 6.00 -6.05 -4.40
CA LEU A 41 6.74 -7.30 -4.17
C LEU A 41 6.29 -7.90 -2.84
N GLY A 42 5.59 -9.03 -2.89
CA GLY A 42 5.10 -9.70 -1.69
C GLY A 42 4.73 -11.16 -1.93
N ALA A 43 4.70 -11.93 -0.85
CA ALA A 43 4.30 -13.33 -0.85
C ALA A 43 3.20 -13.58 0.19
N GLY A 44 2.45 -14.67 0.02
CA GLY A 44 1.38 -15.08 0.93
C GLY A 44 0.32 -14.01 1.18
N GLY A 45 -0.23 -13.97 2.40
CA GLY A 45 -1.29 -13.02 2.76
C GLY A 45 -0.90 -11.55 2.58
N ALA A 46 0.37 -11.20 2.79
CA ALA A 46 0.86 -9.83 2.55
C ALA A 46 0.86 -9.46 1.06
N GLY A 47 1.23 -10.40 0.18
CA GLY A 47 1.17 -10.20 -1.27
C GLY A 47 -0.27 -9.97 -1.76
N VAL A 48 -1.24 -10.68 -1.19
CA VAL A 48 -2.67 -10.49 -1.53
C VAL A 48 -3.14 -9.06 -1.26
N LEU A 49 -2.65 -8.43 -0.19
CA LEU A 49 -3.01 -7.04 0.15
C LEU A 49 -2.48 -6.01 -0.87
N MET A 50 -1.49 -6.37 -1.68
CA MET A 50 -0.94 -5.49 -2.72
C MET A 50 -1.80 -5.47 -3.99
N LEU A 51 -2.59 -6.50 -4.24
CA LEU A 51 -3.49 -6.61 -5.40
C LEU A 51 -4.43 -5.41 -5.56
N PRO A 52 -5.23 -5.02 -4.54
CA PRO A 52 -6.14 -3.88 -4.67
C PRO A 52 -5.39 -2.55 -4.86
N ALA A 53 -4.21 -2.39 -4.24
CA ALA A 53 -3.40 -1.19 -4.41
C ALA A 53 -2.86 -1.06 -5.84
N ALA A 54 -2.33 -2.14 -6.40
CA ALA A 54 -1.88 -2.19 -7.79
C ALA A 54 -3.03 -1.94 -8.78
N GLN A 55 -4.20 -2.53 -8.53
CA GLN A 55 -5.40 -2.32 -9.35
C GLN A 55 -5.88 -0.86 -9.29
N LEU A 56 -5.91 -0.25 -8.11
CA LEU A 56 -6.33 1.14 -7.94
C LEU A 56 -5.40 2.08 -8.70
N LEU A 57 -4.09 1.94 -8.51
CA LEU A 57 -3.10 2.77 -9.20
C LEU A 57 -3.17 2.58 -10.71
N GLY A 58 -3.26 1.34 -11.20
CA GLY A 58 -3.38 1.07 -12.64
C GLY A 58 -4.64 1.66 -13.28
N ARG A 59 -5.70 1.93 -12.50
CA ARG A 59 -6.95 2.55 -12.99
C ARG A 59 -6.99 4.06 -12.84
N ARG A 60 -6.21 4.64 -11.92
CA ARG A 60 -6.36 6.03 -11.47
C ARG A 60 -5.10 6.86 -11.64
N SER A 61 -3.98 6.24 -12.02
CA SER A 61 -2.69 6.88 -12.23
C SER A 61 -2.09 6.42 -13.56
N SER A 62 -1.33 7.31 -14.20
CA SER A 62 -0.46 6.96 -15.32
C SER A 62 0.93 6.50 -14.89
N PHE A 63 1.23 6.55 -13.58
CA PHE A 63 2.53 6.12 -13.05
C PHE A 63 2.71 4.61 -13.25
N PRO A 64 3.82 4.15 -13.85
CA PRO A 64 4.00 2.74 -14.14
C PRO A 64 4.03 1.87 -12.87
N VAL A 65 3.12 0.91 -12.78
CA VAL A 65 3.03 -0.03 -11.64
C VAL A 65 3.15 -1.47 -12.14
N LYS A 66 3.91 -2.29 -11.40
CA LYS A 66 4.04 -3.73 -11.62
C LYS A 66 3.73 -4.48 -10.34
N LEU A 67 2.97 -5.55 -10.48
CA LEU A 67 2.72 -6.51 -9.42
C LEU A 67 3.56 -7.75 -9.71
N VAL A 68 4.46 -8.10 -8.79
CA VAL A 68 5.35 -9.24 -8.94
C VAL A 68 4.94 -10.31 -7.94
N HIS A 69 4.68 -11.50 -8.47
CA HIS A 69 4.35 -12.68 -7.66
C HIS A 69 5.67 -13.41 -7.41
N ALA A 70 6.05 -13.55 -6.14
CA ALA A 70 7.14 -14.45 -5.79
C ALA A 70 6.69 -15.89 -6.10
N ALA A 71 7.48 -16.59 -6.90
CA ALA A 71 7.27 -18.01 -7.22
C ALA A 71 7.49 -18.90 -6.00
#